data_AF-A0A0G2I7C8-F1
#
_entry.id   AF-A0A0G2I7C8-F1
#
_cell.length_a   1.000
_cell.length_b   1.000
_cell.length_c   1.000
_cell.angle_alpha   90.00
_cell.angle_beta   90.00
_cell.angle_gamma   90.00
#
_symmetry.space_group_name_H-M   'P 1'
#
loop_
_entity.id
_entity.type
_entity.pdbx_description
1 polymer ?
#
loop_
_entity_poly.entity_id
_entity_poly.type
_entity_poly.pdbx_seq_one_letter_code
_entity_poly.pdbx_strand_id
1 'polypeptide(L)'
;MNDQELPSIAQKAIEHVLRYHDSCHPGLTERYKAVIQDKIEALLPLKSLAADPDVANIEIVSDAAMSFVDVYNPEHPGNPLNQKWLYIGVQTLASIDLKPDLVRGEVRRLPEVSIETEARTDDPVADRHDIPQPDETEDDAVADPKDISHKPPAPPAFSDGATPRDEQAPAGDSEPPPAKTPRSRKRRSSGPRVANGKDPWGDEEIKKLIKWKVQGMTHKEVGAKLGRTEPACAIRHSIVLKQAQWMDYSRAYREKRAAGEISDGEDENVARDEGEQVKEDQEMRDAEDKEDEQVENVEETTTYESPKDVEMEENGLAQDK
;
A
#
# COMPACT_ATOMS: atom_id res chain seq x y z
N MET A 1 19.36 -19.32 -16.85
CA MET A 1 19.84 -18.95 -15.50
C MET A 1 20.24 -20.21 -14.73
N ASN A 2 21.20 -20.13 -13.81
CA ASN A 2 21.62 -21.28 -13.00
C ASN A 2 20.68 -21.43 -11.79
N ASP A 3 20.18 -22.63 -11.52
CA ASP A 3 19.29 -22.91 -10.37
C ASP A 3 19.96 -22.54 -9.03
N GLN A 4 21.29 -22.55 -8.97
CA GLN A 4 22.07 -22.14 -7.80
C GLN A 4 21.92 -20.65 -7.44
N GLU A 5 21.45 -19.81 -8.37
CA GLU A 5 21.30 -18.37 -8.15
C GLU A 5 19.94 -18.00 -7.54
N LEU A 6 18.92 -18.88 -7.66
CA LEU A 6 17.55 -18.60 -7.20
C LEU A 6 17.47 -18.21 -5.72
N PRO A 7 18.19 -18.87 -4.79
CA PRO A 7 18.17 -18.46 -3.38
C PRO A 7 18.71 -17.06 -3.15
N SER A 8 19.79 -16.68 -3.86
CA SER A 8 20.34 -15.32 -3.76
C SER A 8 19.35 -14.28 -4.27
N ILE A 9 18.68 -14.56 -5.40
CA ILE A 9 17.66 -13.68 -5.98
C ILE A 9 16.47 -13.51 -5.04
N ALA A 10 15.96 -14.62 -4.48
CA ALA A 10 14.88 -14.58 -3.50
C ALA A 10 15.25 -13.76 -2.26
N GLN A 11 16.43 -13.99 -1.69
CA GLN A 11 16.93 -13.25 -0.53
C GLN A 11 17.03 -11.75 -0.83
N LYS A 12 17.64 -11.36 -1.96
CA LYS A 12 17.76 -9.94 -2.37
C LYS A 12 16.39 -9.30 -2.58
N ALA A 13 15.44 -10.00 -3.23
CA ALA A 13 14.09 -9.50 -3.45
C ALA A 13 13.34 -9.29 -2.12
N ILE A 14 13.37 -10.27 -1.22
CA ILE A 14 12.73 -10.19 0.10
C ILE A 14 13.34 -9.07 0.93
N GLU A 15 14.68 -8.98 1.01
CA GLU A 15 15.36 -7.89 1.74
C GLU A 15 14.98 -6.52 1.21
N HIS A 16 14.89 -6.37 -0.11
CA HIS A 16 14.48 -5.13 -0.73
C HIS A 16 13.07 -4.73 -0.28
N VAL A 17 12.11 -5.65 -0.33
CA VAL A 17 10.74 -5.39 0.15
C VAL A 17 10.71 -5.08 1.64
N LEU A 18 11.50 -5.78 2.46
CA LEU A 18 11.59 -5.53 3.91
C LEU A 18 12.12 -4.13 4.23
N ARG A 19 13.09 -3.59 3.47
CA ARG A 19 13.57 -2.20 3.67
C ARG A 19 12.50 -1.15 3.42
N TYR A 20 11.50 -1.44 2.58
CA TYR A 20 10.35 -0.56 2.37
C TYR A 20 9.30 -0.70 3.47
N HIS A 21 9.15 -1.88 4.05
CA HIS A 21 8.25 -2.11 5.17
C HIS A 21 8.81 -1.47 6.45
N ASP A 22 10.06 -1.79 6.74
CA ASP A 22 10.80 -1.32 7.90
C ASP A 22 12.09 -0.65 7.42
N SER A 23 12.08 0.68 7.47
CA SER A 23 13.19 1.55 7.03
C SER A 23 14.53 1.26 7.72
N CYS A 24 14.54 0.49 8.81
CA CYS A 24 15.74 0.13 9.56
C CYS A 24 16.00 -1.39 9.58
N HIS A 25 15.49 -2.16 8.61
CA HIS A 25 15.64 -3.62 8.63
C HIS A 25 17.12 -4.05 8.54
N PRO A 26 17.66 -4.83 9.51
CA PRO A 26 19.08 -5.20 9.58
C PRO A 26 19.49 -6.31 8.58
N GLY A 27 18.73 -6.53 7.51
CA GLY A 27 18.89 -7.66 6.58
C GLY A 27 18.31 -8.99 7.12
N LEU A 28 18.38 -10.06 6.31
CA LEU A 28 17.86 -11.37 6.69
C LEU A 28 18.80 -12.10 7.66
N THR A 29 18.24 -12.68 8.72
CA THR A 29 18.97 -13.59 9.58
C THR A 29 19.32 -14.90 8.86
N GLU A 30 20.36 -15.61 9.29
CA GLU A 30 20.73 -16.91 8.72
C GLU A 30 19.60 -17.94 8.78
N ARG A 31 18.76 -17.87 9.82
CA ARG A 31 17.58 -18.72 9.93
C ARG A 31 16.58 -18.45 8.81
N TYR A 32 16.33 -17.18 8.47
CA TYR A 32 15.42 -16.85 7.37
C TYR A 32 15.99 -17.25 6.02
N LYS A 33 17.30 -17.06 5.81
CA LYS A 33 17.98 -17.52 4.59
C LYS A 33 17.87 -19.03 4.41
N ALA A 34 18.04 -19.81 5.48
CA ALA A 34 17.87 -21.25 5.46
C ALA A 34 16.43 -21.66 5.08
N VAL A 35 15.41 -21.02 5.67
CA VAL A 35 14.00 -21.27 5.31
C VAL A 35 13.74 -21.03 3.82
N ILE A 36 14.29 -19.94 3.27
CA ILE A 36 14.15 -19.60 1.84
C ILE A 36 14.87 -20.66 0.98
N GLN A 37 16.10 -21.02 1.34
CA GLN A 37 16.91 -22.03 0.64
C GLN A 37 16.18 -23.38 0.60
N ASP A 38 15.80 -23.91 1.76
CA ASP A 38 15.14 -25.21 1.90
C ASP A 38 13.84 -25.25 1.07
N LYS A 39 13.09 -24.14 1.07
CA LYS A 39 11.86 -24.05 0.30
C LYS A 39 12.10 -24.04 -1.20
N ILE A 40 13.12 -23.34 -1.69
CA ILE A 40 13.49 -23.34 -3.10
C ILE A 40 13.94 -24.74 -3.54
N GLU A 41 14.81 -25.40 -2.76
CA GLU A 41 15.26 -26.76 -3.04
C GLU A 41 14.10 -27.75 -3.12
N ALA A 42 13.11 -27.62 -2.23
CA ALA A 42 11.91 -28.45 -2.25
C ALA A 42 11.02 -28.22 -3.49
N LEU A 43 10.99 -27.00 -4.03
CA LEU A 43 10.14 -26.64 -5.17
C LEU A 43 10.82 -26.81 -6.53
N LEU A 44 12.15 -26.78 -6.58
CA LEU A 44 12.95 -26.89 -7.81
C LEU A 44 12.55 -28.05 -8.73
N PRO A 45 12.26 -29.28 -8.24
CA PRO A 45 11.84 -30.38 -9.11
C PRO A 45 10.57 -30.09 -9.94
N LEU A 46 9.68 -29.22 -9.43
CA LEU A 46 8.43 -28.85 -10.10
C LEU A 46 8.66 -27.98 -11.35
N LYS A 47 9.83 -27.34 -11.47
CA LYS A 47 10.22 -26.54 -12.64
C LYS A 47 10.10 -27.33 -13.95
N SER A 48 10.41 -28.62 -13.92
CA SER A 48 10.34 -29.52 -15.09
C SER A 48 8.92 -29.72 -15.62
N LEU A 49 7.89 -29.40 -14.84
CA LEU A 49 6.48 -29.52 -15.22
C LEU A 49 5.92 -28.26 -15.88
N ALA A 50 6.64 -27.13 -15.80
CA ALA A 50 6.18 -25.86 -16.33
C ALA A 50 6.43 -25.74 -17.82
N ALA A 51 5.51 -25.10 -18.53
CA ALA A 51 5.68 -24.78 -19.95
C ALA A 51 6.78 -23.72 -20.18
N ASP A 52 6.95 -22.81 -19.22
CA ASP A 52 7.96 -21.75 -19.23
C ASP A 52 8.83 -21.86 -17.97
N PRO A 53 10.08 -22.34 -18.09
CA PRO A 53 10.98 -22.53 -16.96
C PRO A 53 11.34 -21.24 -16.22
N ASP A 54 11.31 -20.08 -16.88
CA ASP A 54 11.66 -18.81 -16.26
C ASP A 54 10.49 -18.28 -15.42
N VAL A 55 9.26 -18.43 -15.93
CA VAL A 55 8.05 -18.16 -15.15
C VAL A 55 7.98 -19.08 -13.92
N ALA A 56 8.36 -20.35 -14.08
CA ALA A 56 8.44 -21.27 -12.94
C ALA A 56 9.44 -20.81 -11.87
N ASN A 57 10.60 -20.28 -12.25
CA ASN A 57 11.57 -19.73 -11.30
C ASN A 57 10.97 -18.55 -10.51
N ILE A 58 10.20 -17.67 -11.16
CA ILE A 58 9.54 -16.53 -10.50
C ILE A 58 8.54 -17.03 -9.45
N GLU A 59 7.74 -18.03 -9.78
CA GLU A 59 6.77 -18.62 -8.84
C GLU A 59 7.47 -19.34 -7.68
N ILE A 60 8.54 -20.11 -7.96
CA ILE A 60 9.34 -20.77 -6.91
C ILE A 60 9.89 -19.75 -5.90
N VAL A 61 10.45 -18.63 -6.38
CA VAL A 61 10.96 -17.54 -5.53
C VAL A 61 9.83 -16.90 -4.72
N SER A 62 8.66 -16.70 -5.33
CA SER A 62 7.50 -16.07 -4.67
C SER A 62 6.89 -16.97 -3.59
N ASP A 63 6.81 -18.28 -3.83
CA ASP A 63 6.37 -19.27 -2.85
C ASP A 63 7.36 -19.42 -1.69
N ALA A 64 8.67 -19.32 -1.97
CA ALA A 64 9.69 -19.28 -0.93
C ALA A 64 9.54 -18.05 -0.02
N ALA A 65 9.18 -16.90 -0.58
CA ALA A 65 8.87 -15.71 0.21
C ALA A 65 7.64 -15.90 1.12
N MET A 66 6.63 -16.68 0.71
CA MET A 66 5.49 -16.98 1.57
C MET A 66 5.88 -17.84 2.77
N SER A 67 6.77 -18.83 2.57
CA SER A 67 7.32 -19.62 3.69
C SER A 67 8.16 -18.77 4.64
N PHE A 68 8.85 -17.74 4.14
CA PHE A 68 9.50 -16.74 4.99
C PHE A 68 8.48 -15.97 5.86
N VAL A 69 7.34 -15.52 5.30
CA VAL A 69 6.30 -14.81 6.07
C VAL A 69 5.74 -15.65 7.20
N ASP A 70 5.53 -16.94 6.96
CA ASP A 70 5.00 -17.88 7.95
C ASP A 70 5.92 -17.98 9.19
N VAL A 71 7.21 -17.72 9.04
CA VAL A 71 8.18 -17.68 10.15
C VAL A 71 8.35 -16.26 10.70
N TYR A 72 8.40 -15.25 9.84
CA TYR A 72 8.65 -13.85 10.24
C TYR A 72 7.51 -13.26 11.08
N ASN A 73 6.26 -13.44 10.64
CA ASN A 73 5.10 -12.79 11.28
C ASN A 73 4.87 -13.21 12.74
N PRO A 74 4.97 -14.50 13.11
CA PRO A 74 4.90 -14.92 14.50
C PRO A 74 6.00 -14.31 15.39
N GLU A 75 7.18 -14.04 14.82
CA GLU A 75 8.33 -13.45 15.54
C GLU A 75 8.23 -11.93 15.65
N HIS A 76 7.45 -11.29 14.77
CA HIS A 76 7.25 -9.84 14.71
C HIS A 76 5.77 -9.45 14.84
N PRO A 77 5.08 -9.83 15.94
CA PRO A 77 3.65 -9.60 16.09
C PRO A 77 3.25 -8.11 16.13
N GLY A 78 4.19 -7.23 16.50
CA GLY A 78 3.97 -5.79 16.49
C GLY A 78 4.05 -5.14 15.11
N ASN A 79 4.60 -5.85 14.12
CA ASN A 79 4.77 -5.33 12.76
C ASN A 79 4.66 -6.45 11.70
N PRO A 80 3.49 -7.10 11.55
CA PRO A 80 3.36 -8.22 10.64
C PRO A 80 3.46 -7.76 9.17
N LEU A 81 4.06 -8.60 8.34
CA LEU A 81 4.07 -8.44 6.89
C LEU A 81 2.69 -8.80 6.32
N ASN A 82 2.21 -7.96 5.41
CA ASN A 82 1.06 -8.32 4.58
C ASN A 82 1.51 -9.30 3.48
N GLN A 83 1.03 -10.54 3.54
CA GLN A 83 1.40 -11.62 2.60
C GLN A 83 1.22 -11.21 1.13
N LYS A 84 0.06 -10.64 0.77
CA LYS A 84 -0.23 -10.23 -0.61
C LYS A 84 0.74 -9.17 -1.11
N TRP A 85 1.04 -8.18 -0.26
CA TRP A 85 1.99 -7.13 -0.59
C TRP A 85 3.41 -7.68 -0.78
N LEU A 86 3.89 -8.56 0.11
CA LEU A 86 5.20 -9.18 -0.04
C LEU A 86 5.27 -10.01 -1.33
N TYR A 87 4.26 -10.85 -1.60
CA TYR A 87 4.22 -11.68 -2.80
C TYR A 87 4.34 -10.83 -4.07
N ILE A 88 3.51 -9.78 -4.20
CA ILE A 88 3.55 -8.89 -5.37
C ILE A 88 4.92 -8.19 -5.49
N GLY A 89 5.48 -7.71 -4.38
CA GLY A 89 6.78 -7.05 -4.35
C GLY A 89 7.91 -7.98 -4.80
N VAL A 90 7.96 -9.20 -4.24
CA VAL A 90 8.96 -10.21 -4.58
C VAL A 90 8.80 -10.67 -6.03
N GLN A 91 7.57 -10.97 -6.48
CA GLN A 91 7.30 -11.38 -7.85
C GLN A 91 7.77 -10.33 -8.87
N THR A 92 7.50 -9.05 -8.59
CA THR A 92 7.94 -7.93 -9.44
C THR A 92 9.46 -7.84 -9.51
N LEU A 93 10.15 -7.90 -8.36
CA LEU A 93 11.61 -7.81 -8.29
C LEU A 93 12.30 -9.02 -8.94
N ALA A 94 11.78 -10.22 -8.68
CA ALA A 94 12.27 -11.45 -9.27
C ALA A 94 12.08 -11.45 -10.80
N SER A 95 10.96 -10.91 -11.31
CA SER A 95 10.73 -10.80 -12.76
C SER A 95 11.81 -9.99 -13.47
N ILE A 96 12.35 -8.94 -12.84
CA ILE A 96 13.43 -8.14 -13.42
C ILE A 96 14.74 -8.96 -13.54
N ASP A 97 15.03 -9.87 -12.59
CA ASP A 97 16.24 -10.71 -12.63
C ASP A 97 16.07 -11.96 -13.50
N LEU A 98 14.92 -12.62 -13.39
CA LEU A 98 14.66 -13.95 -13.96
C LEU A 98 14.11 -13.89 -15.38
N LYS A 99 13.40 -12.82 -15.74
CA LYS A 99 12.74 -12.68 -17.04
C LYS A 99 12.67 -11.21 -17.47
N PRO A 100 13.84 -10.57 -17.70
CA PRO A 100 13.92 -9.13 -17.99
C PRO A 100 13.10 -8.72 -19.22
N ASP A 101 12.86 -9.62 -20.17
CA ASP A 101 12.03 -9.36 -21.35
C ASP A 101 10.56 -8.99 -21.03
N LEU A 102 10.07 -9.36 -19.84
CA LEU A 102 8.75 -8.93 -19.37
C LEU A 102 8.72 -7.45 -18.95
N VAL A 103 9.88 -6.85 -18.74
CA VAL A 103 10.01 -5.48 -18.25
C VAL A 103 10.43 -4.58 -19.40
N ARG A 104 9.52 -3.69 -19.83
CA ARG A 104 9.85 -2.71 -20.86
C ARG A 104 10.74 -1.61 -20.28
N GLY A 105 11.94 -1.45 -20.83
CA GLY A 105 12.88 -0.37 -20.49
C GLY A 105 14.00 -0.77 -19.52
N GLU A 106 14.97 0.12 -19.35
CA GLU A 106 16.13 -0.13 -18.48
C GLU A 106 15.75 0.12 -17.02
N VAL A 107 15.71 -0.95 -16.20
CA VAL A 107 15.41 -0.82 -14.77
C VAL A 107 16.69 -0.54 -13.99
N ARG A 108 16.81 0.68 -13.47
CA ARG A 108 17.89 1.00 -12.52
C ARG A 108 17.62 0.33 -11.18
N ARG A 109 18.40 -0.68 -10.84
CA ARG A 109 18.45 -1.25 -9.48
C ARG A 109 18.91 -0.16 -8.51
N LEU A 110 18.36 -0.17 -7.28
CA LEU A 110 18.95 0.64 -6.21
C LEU A 110 20.42 0.24 -6.07
N PRO A 111 21.36 1.20 -6.01
CA PRO A 111 22.77 0.88 -5.79
C PRO A 111 22.87 0.04 -4.52
N GLU A 112 23.66 -1.03 -4.54
CA GLU A 112 24.01 -1.76 -3.33
C GLU A 112 24.64 -0.73 -2.40
N VAL A 113 23.88 -0.33 -1.36
CA VAL A 113 24.42 0.50 -0.28
C VAL A 113 25.38 -0.44 0.43
N SER A 114 26.63 -0.45 -0.04
CA SER A 114 27.75 -0.87 0.77
C SER A 114 27.72 0.03 1.98
N ILE A 115 27.06 -0.42 3.03
CA ILE A 115 27.33 0.06 4.38
C ILE A 115 28.74 -0.45 4.61
N GLU A 116 29.73 0.30 4.10
CA GLU A 116 31.07 0.27 4.62
C GLU A 116 30.88 0.57 6.08
N THR A 117 30.76 -0.50 6.84
CA THR A 117 30.94 -0.49 8.28
C THR A 117 32.38 -0.07 8.36
N GLU A 118 32.61 1.26 8.41
CA GLU A 118 33.88 1.82 8.79
C GLU A 118 34.14 1.18 10.14
N ALA A 119 34.89 0.07 10.09
CA ALA A 119 35.50 -0.54 11.24
C ALA A 119 36.33 0.61 11.79
N ARG A 120 35.76 1.25 12.80
CA ARG A 120 36.42 2.21 13.65
C ARG A 120 37.60 1.43 14.20
N THR A 121 38.71 1.51 13.48
CA THR A 121 40.00 1.04 13.95
C THR A 121 40.25 1.91 15.16
N ASP A 122 40.01 1.33 16.33
CA ASP A 122 40.48 1.85 17.59
C ASP A 122 41.99 2.08 17.44
N ASP A 123 42.36 3.32 17.15
CA ASP A 123 43.70 3.79 17.39
C ASP A 123 44.01 3.47 18.86
N PRO A 124 45.12 2.76 19.16
CA PRO A 124 45.52 2.53 20.53
C PRO A 124 45.90 3.89 21.12
N VAL A 125 44.97 4.49 21.87
CA VAL A 125 45.25 5.66 22.71
C VAL A 125 46.23 5.20 23.77
N ALA A 126 47.51 5.45 23.47
CA ALA A 126 48.57 5.44 24.44
C ALA A 126 48.20 6.39 25.59
N ASP A 127 48.10 5.80 26.77
CA ASP A 127 48.69 6.33 28.00
C ASP A 127 48.32 7.79 28.33
N ARG A 128 47.14 7.99 28.93
CA ARG A 128 46.83 9.19 29.72
C ARG A 128 46.08 8.85 31.01
N HIS A 129 46.88 8.75 32.07
CA HIS A 129 46.68 9.27 33.42
C HIS A 129 45.27 9.27 34.03
N ASP A 130 45.17 8.52 35.13
CA ASP A 130 44.52 8.89 36.41
C ASP A 130 43.32 9.83 36.31
N ILE A 131 42.13 9.24 36.20
CA ILE A 131 40.88 9.89 36.60
C ILE A 131 40.42 9.21 37.89
N PRO A 132 40.31 9.94 39.02
CA PRO A 132 39.88 9.36 40.30
C PRO A 132 38.45 8.84 40.21
N GLN A 133 38.23 7.62 40.71
CA GLN A 133 36.90 7.07 40.93
C GLN A 133 36.14 7.89 41.98
N PRO A 134 34.92 8.38 41.69
CA PRO A 134 34.01 8.78 42.74
C PRO A 134 33.38 7.52 43.34
N ASP A 135 33.59 7.39 44.64
CA ASP A 135 32.88 6.50 45.55
C ASP A 135 31.45 7.05 45.71
N GLU A 136 30.45 6.33 45.19
CA GLU A 136 29.03 6.57 45.48
C GLU A 136 28.42 5.31 46.09
N THR A 137 28.54 5.26 47.42
CA THR A 137 27.58 4.63 48.33
C THR A 137 26.22 5.33 48.29
N GLU A 138 25.22 4.61 48.81
CA GLU A 138 23.85 4.99 49.19
C GLU A 138 22.79 4.58 48.15
N ASP A 139 22.08 3.47 48.40
CA ASP A 139 20.84 3.42 49.20
C ASP A 139 19.78 4.39 48.66
N ASP A 140 18.75 3.88 47.96
CA ASP A 140 17.39 4.18 48.40
C ASP A 140 16.26 3.35 47.77
N ALA A 141 15.37 2.97 48.68
CA ALA A 141 13.92 2.88 48.62
C ALA A 141 13.19 2.35 47.36
N VAL A 142 12.66 1.15 47.56
CA VAL A 142 11.41 0.63 47.00
C VAL A 142 10.26 1.61 47.31
N ALA A 143 9.59 2.13 46.27
CA ALA A 143 8.34 2.88 46.41
C ALA A 143 7.20 2.24 45.59
N ASP A 144 6.16 1.86 46.33
CA ASP A 144 4.82 1.43 45.91
C ASP A 144 4.18 2.36 44.85
N PRO A 145 3.58 1.84 43.76
CA PRO A 145 2.67 2.61 42.93
C PRO A 145 1.25 2.59 43.53
N LYS A 146 0.87 3.73 44.13
CA LYS A 146 -0.51 4.00 44.58
C LYS A 146 -1.47 4.19 43.41
N ASP A 147 -2.53 3.40 43.48
CA ASP A 147 -3.92 3.60 43.06
C ASP A 147 -4.33 5.05 42.73
N ILE A 148 -4.59 5.33 41.45
CA ILE A 148 -5.19 6.58 40.97
C ILE A 148 -6.63 6.30 40.58
N SER A 149 -7.51 6.38 41.57
CA SER A 149 -8.96 6.35 41.39
C SER A 149 -9.44 7.67 40.77
N HIS A 150 -9.70 7.66 39.46
CA HIS A 150 -10.34 8.78 38.76
C HIS A 150 -11.87 8.72 38.92
N LYS A 151 -12.40 9.63 39.72
CA LYS A 151 -13.82 9.95 39.85
C LYS A 151 -14.29 10.79 38.65
N PRO A 152 -15.38 10.42 37.94
CA PRO A 152 -15.89 11.24 36.83
C PRO A 152 -16.70 12.46 37.33
N PRO A 153 -16.65 13.60 36.61
CA PRO A 153 -17.46 14.77 36.91
C PRO A 153 -18.91 14.62 36.39
N ALA A 154 -19.85 15.18 37.16
CA ALA A 154 -21.28 15.18 36.88
C ALA A 154 -21.65 16.04 35.65
N PRO A 155 -22.73 15.72 34.92
CA PRO A 155 -23.21 16.51 33.80
C PRO A 155 -23.94 17.79 34.25
N PRO A 156 -23.83 18.91 33.49
CA PRO A 156 -24.63 20.10 33.75
C PRO A 156 -26.07 19.92 33.25
N ALA A 157 -27.01 20.30 34.11
CA ALA A 157 -28.42 20.47 33.79
C ALA A 157 -28.60 21.63 32.80
N PHE A 158 -29.28 21.38 31.68
CA PHE A 158 -29.79 22.44 30.81
C PHE A 158 -31.30 22.50 30.96
N SER A 159 -31.73 23.64 31.49
CA SER A 159 -33.10 24.08 31.71
C SER A 159 -33.76 24.56 30.43
N ASP A 160 -35.03 24.21 30.31
CA ASP A 160 -36.02 24.73 29.37
C ASP A 160 -36.10 26.26 29.37
N GLY A 161 -36.41 26.86 28.22
CA GLY A 161 -36.76 28.28 28.16
C GLY A 161 -37.07 28.81 26.77
N ALA A 162 -38.30 28.53 26.32
CA ALA A 162 -39.26 29.47 25.75
C ALA A 162 -38.81 30.51 24.68
N THR A 163 -39.34 30.36 23.46
CA THR A 163 -39.55 31.45 22.49
C THR A 163 -40.99 31.95 22.56
N PRO A 164 -41.26 33.27 22.56
CA PRO A 164 -42.55 33.81 22.21
C PRO A 164 -42.60 34.31 20.77
N ARG A 165 -43.84 34.41 20.34
CA ARG A 165 -44.41 34.59 19.02
C ARG A 165 -44.84 36.06 18.81
N ASP A 166 -45.13 36.36 17.56
CA ASP A 166 -46.10 37.34 17.02
C ASP A 166 -45.63 38.72 16.47
N GLU A 167 -46.13 38.95 15.25
CA GLU A 167 -46.73 40.17 14.67
C GLU A 167 -45.81 41.41 14.46
N GLN A 168 -45.93 42.26 13.44
CA GLN A 168 -47.02 42.62 12.52
C GLN A 168 -46.42 43.47 11.37
N ALA A 169 -47.07 43.48 10.20
CA ALA A 169 -46.86 44.49 9.15
C ALA A 169 -47.59 45.82 9.51
N PRO A 170 -47.34 46.96 8.82
CA PRO A 170 -48.12 47.24 7.60
C PRO A 170 -47.41 48.11 6.53
N ALA A 171 -48.14 48.28 5.42
CA ALA A 171 -47.82 48.95 4.17
C ALA A 171 -47.59 50.48 4.25
N GLY A 172 -46.90 51.00 3.23
CA GLY A 172 -46.80 52.44 2.94
C GLY A 172 -46.23 52.69 1.53
N ASP A 173 -47.12 53.02 0.60
CA ASP A 173 -46.86 53.51 -0.76
C ASP A 173 -46.23 54.91 -0.74
N SER A 174 -45.17 55.15 -1.52
CA SER A 174 -44.76 56.46 -2.08
C SER A 174 -43.55 56.32 -3.04
N GLU A 175 -43.82 56.42 -4.35
CA GLU A 175 -42.87 56.84 -5.41
C GLU A 175 -42.74 58.39 -5.44
N PRO A 176 -41.84 59.05 -6.22
CA PRO A 176 -40.47 58.76 -6.73
C PRO A 176 -39.50 59.97 -6.41
N PRO A 177 -38.18 60.06 -6.81
CA PRO A 177 -37.67 60.21 -8.20
C PRO A 177 -36.24 59.57 -8.44
N PRO A 178 -35.68 59.63 -9.67
CA PRO A 178 -34.55 58.78 -10.07
C PRO A 178 -33.20 59.46 -9.84
N ALA A 179 -32.31 58.85 -9.04
CA ALA A 179 -30.88 59.15 -9.09
C ALA A 179 -30.03 58.09 -8.38
N LYS A 180 -29.12 57.50 -9.17
CA LYS A 180 -27.81 56.92 -8.77
C LYS A 180 -27.87 55.70 -7.85
N THR A 181 -27.77 54.53 -8.48
CA THR A 181 -27.55 53.21 -7.88
C THR A 181 -26.44 53.22 -6.80
N PRO A 182 -26.77 53.03 -5.51
CA PRO A 182 -25.77 52.66 -4.52
C PRO A 182 -25.43 51.19 -4.79
N ARG A 183 -24.15 50.91 -5.02
CA ARG A 183 -23.61 49.54 -5.03
C ARG A 183 -24.07 48.83 -3.75
N SER A 184 -25.09 47.98 -3.88
CA SER A 184 -25.56 47.08 -2.85
C SER A 184 -24.41 46.15 -2.48
N ARG A 185 -23.61 46.54 -1.48
CA ARG A 185 -22.80 45.64 -0.67
C ARG A 185 -23.79 44.72 0.04
N LYS A 186 -24.23 43.70 -0.68
CA LYS A 186 -24.99 42.57 -0.17
C LYS A 186 -24.13 42.01 0.94
N ARG A 187 -24.46 42.35 2.20
CA ARG A 187 -23.89 41.73 3.39
C ARG A 187 -24.14 40.25 3.19
N ARG A 188 -23.12 39.52 2.72
CA ARG A 188 -23.13 38.06 2.71
C ARG A 188 -23.27 37.71 4.18
N SER A 189 -24.50 37.37 4.57
CA SER A 189 -24.80 36.74 5.84
C SER A 189 -23.75 35.64 6.01
N SER A 190 -23.04 35.69 7.12
CA SER A 190 -22.06 34.69 7.51
C SER A 190 -22.77 33.34 7.57
N GLY A 191 -22.79 32.62 6.45
CA GLY A 191 -23.21 31.25 6.43
C GLY A 191 -22.33 30.46 7.40
N PRO A 192 -22.86 29.39 8.00
CA PRO A 192 -22.06 28.50 8.84
C PRO A 192 -20.76 28.15 8.08
N ARG A 193 -19.61 28.40 8.72
CA ARG A 193 -18.31 28.05 8.14
C ARG A 193 -18.32 26.54 7.92
N VAL A 194 -18.32 26.13 6.66
CA VAL A 194 -18.08 24.73 6.30
C VAL A 194 -16.63 24.44 6.63
N ALA A 195 -16.40 23.47 7.50
CA ALA A 195 -15.05 23.03 7.86
C ALA A 195 -14.35 22.52 6.58
N ASN A 196 -13.15 23.01 6.34
CA ASN A 196 -12.40 22.64 5.14
C ASN A 196 -11.86 21.21 5.31
N GLY A 197 -11.54 20.54 4.20
CA GLY A 197 -10.95 19.18 4.21
C GLY A 197 -9.61 19.05 4.96
N LYS A 198 -9.04 20.16 5.45
CA LYS A 198 -7.82 20.19 6.27
C LYS A 198 -8.06 20.13 7.77
N ASP A 199 -9.29 20.33 8.24
CA ASP A 199 -9.57 20.30 9.67
C ASP A 199 -9.52 18.84 10.16
N PRO A 200 -8.72 18.50 11.18
CA PRO A 200 -8.59 17.14 11.67
C PRO A 200 -9.95 16.60 12.15
N TRP A 201 -10.16 15.29 12.02
CA TRP A 201 -11.37 14.63 12.52
C TRP A 201 -11.20 14.28 13.99
N GLY A 202 -12.06 14.82 14.84
CA GLY A 202 -12.11 14.40 16.24
C GLY A 202 -12.78 13.03 16.40
N ASP A 203 -12.40 12.27 17.43
CA ASP A 203 -12.98 10.95 17.69
C ASP A 203 -14.50 10.99 17.87
N GLU A 204 -15.03 12.05 18.49
CA GLU A 204 -16.46 12.25 18.65
C GLU A 204 -17.19 12.53 17.32
N GLU A 205 -16.53 13.19 16.37
CA GLU A 205 -17.06 13.38 15.02
C GLU A 205 -17.11 12.04 14.27
N ILE A 206 -16.07 11.22 14.43
CA ILE A 206 -15.99 9.87 13.83
C ILE A 206 -17.07 8.96 14.39
N LYS A 207 -17.27 8.95 15.72
CA LYS A 207 -18.36 8.20 16.37
C LYS A 207 -19.74 8.61 15.86
N LYS A 208 -19.97 9.92 15.64
CA LYS A 208 -21.24 10.44 15.07
C LYS A 208 -21.43 10.01 13.61
N LEU A 209 -20.38 10.12 12.78
CA LEU A 209 -20.38 9.66 11.38
C LEU A 209 -20.79 8.18 11.30
N ILE A 210 -20.10 7.33 12.07
CA ILE A 210 -20.38 5.90 12.22
C ILE A 210 -21.84 5.67 12.63
N LYS A 211 -22.26 6.27 13.74
CA LYS A 211 -23.61 6.09 14.29
C LYS A 211 -24.69 6.43 13.27
N TRP A 212 -24.56 7.54 12.55
CA TRP A 212 -25.55 7.97 11.57
C TRP A 212 -25.51 7.15 10.28
N LYS A 213 -24.35 6.66 9.85
CA LYS A 213 -24.26 5.73 8.71
C LYS A 213 -24.93 4.37 9.01
N VAL A 214 -24.81 3.83 10.22
CA VAL A 214 -25.55 2.63 10.65
C VAL A 214 -27.06 2.85 10.80
N GLN A 215 -27.49 4.10 10.91
CA GLN A 215 -28.90 4.50 10.85
C GLN A 215 -29.40 4.71 9.41
N GLY A 216 -28.54 4.51 8.40
CA GLY A 216 -28.90 4.64 6.99
C GLY A 216 -28.88 6.07 6.44
N MET A 217 -28.30 7.05 7.15
CA MET A 217 -28.17 8.41 6.60
C MET A 217 -27.18 8.45 5.43
N THR A 218 -27.43 9.34 4.47
CA THR A 218 -26.52 9.57 3.34
C THR A 218 -25.30 10.39 3.78
N HIS A 219 -24.20 10.35 3.02
CA HIS A 219 -23.02 11.16 3.36
C HIS A 219 -23.31 12.65 3.32
N LYS A 220 -24.26 13.07 2.48
CA LYS A 220 -24.77 14.44 2.39
C LYS A 220 -25.46 14.90 3.68
N GLU A 221 -26.36 14.08 4.22
CA GLU A 221 -27.07 14.38 5.46
C GLU A 221 -26.13 14.41 6.66
N VAL A 222 -25.18 13.47 6.71
CA VAL A 222 -24.15 13.43 7.75
C VAL A 222 -23.24 14.66 7.67
N GLY A 223 -22.80 15.03 6.47
CA GLY A 223 -22.00 16.23 6.24
C GLY A 223 -22.70 17.50 6.71
N ALA A 224 -23.98 17.66 6.36
CA ALA A 224 -24.79 18.79 6.82
C ALA A 224 -24.88 18.89 8.36
N LYS A 225 -25.00 17.75 9.06
CA LYS A 225 -25.03 17.71 10.53
C LYS A 225 -23.66 17.94 11.19
N LEU A 226 -22.58 17.49 10.57
CA LEU A 226 -21.20 17.68 11.06
C LEU A 226 -20.58 19.02 10.64
N GLY A 227 -21.22 19.78 9.75
CA GLY A 227 -20.61 20.97 9.15
C GLY A 227 -19.45 20.63 8.19
N ARG A 228 -19.47 19.43 7.61
CA ARG A 228 -18.45 18.89 6.69
C ARG A 228 -19.04 18.70 5.29
N THR A 229 -18.19 18.68 4.28
CA THR A 229 -18.62 18.39 2.90
C THR A 229 -18.89 16.89 2.72
N GLU A 230 -19.86 16.55 1.87
CA GLU A 230 -20.20 15.17 1.52
C GLU A 230 -18.99 14.30 1.10
N PRO A 231 -18.08 14.73 0.20
CA PRO A 231 -16.89 13.95 -0.15
C PRO A 231 -15.96 13.67 1.04
N ALA A 232 -15.82 14.61 1.97
CA ALA A 232 -15.01 14.42 3.18
C ALA A 232 -15.60 13.34 4.09
N CYS A 233 -16.93 13.28 4.20
CA CYS A 233 -17.62 12.21 4.93
C CYS A 233 -17.46 10.85 4.24
N ALA A 234 -17.53 10.79 2.91
CA ALA A 234 -17.34 9.55 2.14
C ALA A 234 -15.91 9.00 2.30
N ILE A 235 -14.90 9.85 2.10
CA ILE A 235 -13.48 9.48 2.28
C ILE A 235 -13.22 9.05 3.74
N ARG A 236 -13.73 9.79 4.72
CA ARG A 236 -13.50 9.41 6.12
C ARG A 236 -14.19 8.09 6.46
N HIS A 237 -15.40 7.86 5.97
CA HIS A 237 -16.12 6.61 6.18
C HIS A 237 -15.35 5.40 5.63
N SER A 238 -14.78 5.51 4.42
CA SER A 238 -14.00 4.41 3.82
C SER A 238 -12.71 4.12 4.60
N ILE A 239 -12.04 5.15 5.13
CA ILE A 239 -10.86 4.99 5.99
C ILE A 239 -11.22 4.31 7.31
N VAL A 240 -12.31 4.76 7.96
CA VAL A 240 -12.78 4.22 9.24
C VAL A 240 -13.09 2.73 9.14
N LEU A 241 -13.72 2.29 8.05
CA LEU A 241 -14.05 0.86 7.84
C LEU A 241 -12.81 -0.05 7.71
N LYS A 242 -11.62 0.50 7.45
CA LYS A 242 -10.35 -0.24 7.33
C LYS A 242 -9.55 -0.28 8.64
N GLN A 243 -9.88 0.55 9.62
CA GLN A 243 -9.14 0.63 10.88
C GLN A 243 -9.59 -0.44 11.88
N ALA A 244 -8.63 -1.11 12.51
CA ALA A 244 -8.87 -2.19 13.47
C ALA A 244 -9.80 -1.79 14.62
N GLN A 245 -9.62 -0.58 15.16
CA GLN A 245 -10.42 -0.03 16.27
C GLN A 245 -11.91 0.14 15.95
N TRP A 246 -12.31 0.06 14.67
CA TRP A 246 -13.70 0.19 14.21
C TRP A 246 -14.22 -1.08 13.51
N MET A 247 -13.56 -2.23 13.69
CA MET A 247 -13.95 -3.49 13.04
C MET A 247 -15.32 -4.00 13.48
N ASP A 248 -15.71 -3.79 14.74
CA ASP A 248 -17.05 -4.16 15.21
C ASP A 248 -18.14 -3.35 14.49
N TYR A 249 -17.85 -2.06 14.22
CA TYR A 249 -18.72 -1.22 13.42
C TYR A 249 -18.77 -1.69 11.96
N SER A 250 -17.62 -2.00 11.35
CA SER A 250 -17.59 -2.44 9.96
C SER A 250 -18.35 -3.75 9.76
N ARG A 251 -18.32 -4.65 10.76
CA ARG A 251 -19.14 -5.85 10.80
C ARG A 251 -20.63 -5.52 10.87
N ALA A 252 -21.06 -4.72 11.84
CA ALA A 252 -22.47 -4.33 12.00
C ALA A 252 -23.03 -3.60 10.77
N TYR A 253 -22.22 -2.76 10.12
CA TYR A 253 -22.60 -2.08 8.89
C TYR A 253 -22.82 -3.07 7.73
N ARG A 254 -21.90 -4.03 7.54
CA ARG A 254 -22.03 -5.07 6.50
C ARG A 254 -23.24 -5.97 6.74
N GLU A 255 -23.52 -6.33 7.99
CA GLU A 255 -24.70 -7.13 8.35
C GLU A 255 -26.00 -6.41 7.99
N LYS A 256 -26.12 -5.12 8.34
CA LYS A 256 -27.29 -4.32 7.97
C LYS A 256 -27.43 -4.10 6.46
N ARG A 257 -26.31 -3.90 5.76
CA ARG A 257 -26.30 -3.80 4.29
C ARG A 257 -26.73 -5.12 3.66
N ALA A 258 -26.24 -6.25 4.17
CA ALA A 258 -26.64 -7.59 3.71
C ALA A 258 -28.11 -7.91 3.99
N ALA A 259 -28.65 -7.40 5.10
CA ALA A 259 -30.08 -7.47 5.43
C ALA A 259 -30.96 -6.54 4.57
N GLY A 260 -30.36 -5.68 3.73
CA GLY A 260 -31.09 -4.70 2.92
C GLY A 260 -31.69 -3.54 3.74
N GLU A 261 -31.32 -3.41 5.02
CA GLU A 261 -31.81 -2.33 5.90
C GLU A 261 -31.16 -0.98 5.55
N ILE A 262 -29.98 -1.02 4.93
CA ILE A 262 -29.26 0.15 4.47
C ILE A 262 -29.12 0.06 2.96
N SER A 263 -29.75 0.99 2.25
CA SER A 263 -29.60 1.16 0.81
C SER A 263 -28.54 2.23 0.56
N ASP A 264 -27.35 1.82 0.15
CA ASP A 264 -26.33 2.74 -0.38
C ASP A 264 -26.70 3.08 -1.84
N GLY A 265 -27.77 3.85 -2.03
CA GLY A 265 -28.23 4.34 -3.33
C GLY A 265 -27.27 5.32 -4.03
N GLU A 266 -26.00 5.38 -3.59
CA GLU A 266 -24.96 6.29 -4.08
C GLU A 266 -23.73 5.55 -4.65
N ASP A 267 -23.69 4.20 -4.61
CA ASP A 267 -22.51 3.39 -4.96
C ASP A 267 -22.34 3.09 -6.47
N GLU A 268 -23.25 3.51 -7.37
CA GLU A 268 -23.12 3.18 -8.80
C GLU A 268 -22.25 4.13 -9.64
N ASN A 269 -21.78 5.26 -9.11
CA ASN A 269 -21.11 6.29 -9.94
C ASN A 269 -19.65 6.63 -9.58
N VAL A 270 -19.01 5.94 -8.64
CA VAL A 270 -17.61 6.24 -8.25
C VAL A 270 -16.60 5.17 -8.69
N ALA A 271 -17.07 4.07 -9.31
CA ALA A 271 -16.18 3.01 -9.80
C ALA A 271 -15.79 3.14 -11.29
N ARG A 272 -16.14 4.25 -11.97
CA ARG A 272 -15.99 4.39 -13.43
C ARG A 272 -15.33 5.69 -13.90
N ASP A 273 -14.26 6.16 -13.23
CA ASP A 273 -13.49 7.30 -13.75
C ASP A 273 -11.99 7.31 -13.36
N GLU A 274 -11.38 6.14 -13.12
CA GLU A 274 -9.90 6.02 -13.06
C GLU A 274 -9.35 5.04 -14.11
N GLY A 275 -10.20 4.47 -14.97
CA GLY A 275 -9.81 3.47 -15.99
C GLY A 275 -10.13 3.84 -17.45
N GLU A 276 -10.80 4.96 -17.72
CA GLU A 276 -11.26 5.32 -19.07
C GLU A 276 -10.41 6.44 -19.71
N GLN A 277 -9.50 7.09 -18.95
CA GLN A 277 -8.57 8.09 -19.49
C GLN A 277 -7.28 7.50 -20.09
N VAL A 278 -7.06 6.18 -19.99
CA VAL A 278 -5.89 5.49 -20.58
C VAL A 278 -6.23 4.78 -21.90
N LYS A 279 -7.52 4.68 -22.28
CA LYS A 279 -7.91 4.04 -23.55
C LYS A 279 -7.92 4.97 -24.75
N GLU A 280 -8.15 6.27 -24.55
CA GLU A 280 -8.20 7.22 -25.67
C GLU A 280 -6.79 7.57 -26.21
N ASP A 281 -5.76 7.55 -25.35
CA ASP A 281 -4.36 7.73 -25.76
C ASP A 281 -3.70 6.46 -26.34
N GLN A 282 -4.33 5.29 -26.15
CA GLN A 282 -3.85 4.03 -26.70
C GLN A 282 -4.44 3.76 -28.11
N GLU A 283 -5.70 4.14 -28.37
CA GLU A 283 -6.31 4.03 -29.71
C GLU A 283 -5.77 5.06 -30.72
N MET A 284 -5.21 6.19 -30.28
CA MET A 284 -4.51 7.13 -31.19
C MET A 284 -3.10 6.66 -31.58
N ARG A 285 -2.54 5.63 -30.94
CA ARG A 285 -1.20 5.09 -31.26
C ARG A 285 -1.21 3.92 -32.23
N ASP A 286 -2.35 3.23 -32.39
CA ASP A 286 -2.48 2.11 -33.33
C ASP A 286 -2.95 2.56 -34.74
N ALA A 287 -3.09 3.87 -34.98
CA ALA A 287 -3.51 4.44 -36.25
C ALA A 287 -2.37 5.03 -37.10
N GLU A 288 -1.15 5.18 -36.55
CA GLU A 288 -0.01 5.77 -37.29
C GLU A 288 1.01 4.76 -37.82
N ASP A 289 0.81 3.45 -37.61
CA ASP A 289 1.79 2.40 -38.00
C ASP A 289 1.29 1.49 -39.15
N LYS A 290 0.53 2.07 -40.10
CA LYS A 290 -0.02 1.36 -41.28
C LYS A 290 0.34 1.94 -42.65
N GLU A 291 1.30 2.84 -42.72
CA GLU A 291 1.82 3.34 -43.99
C GLU A 291 3.34 3.14 -44.03
N ASP A 292 3.82 1.90 -44.27
CA ASP A 292 5.13 1.63 -44.90
C ASP A 292 5.39 0.11 -45.11
N GLU A 293 4.40 -0.66 -45.57
CA GLU A 293 4.61 -2.04 -46.03
C GLU A 293 4.30 -2.16 -47.53
N GLN A 294 5.10 -1.48 -48.37
CA GLN A 294 5.11 -1.67 -49.83
C GLN A 294 6.51 -1.44 -50.46
N VAL A 295 7.51 -2.25 -50.11
CA VAL A 295 8.67 -2.61 -50.95
C VAL A 295 9.36 -3.76 -50.20
N GLU A 296 9.79 -4.88 -50.75
CA GLU A 296 10.27 -5.20 -52.08
C GLU A 296 10.25 -6.75 -52.18
N ASN A 297 9.56 -7.27 -53.18
CA ASN A 297 9.51 -8.70 -53.47
C ASN A 297 10.76 -9.03 -54.30
N VAL A 298 11.85 -9.43 -53.65
CA VAL A 298 13.04 -9.97 -54.34
C VAL A 298 13.09 -11.47 -54.09
N GLU A 299 12.74 -12.21 -55.13
CA GLU A 299 12.99 -13.64 -55.27
C GLU A 299 14.50 -13.89 -55.21
N GLU A 300 15.02 -14.43 -54.11
CA GLU A 300 16.34 -15.05 -54.09
C GLU A 300 16.18 -16.56 -53.89
N THR A 301 16.16 -17.27 -55.01
CA THR A 301 16.25 -18.72 -55.09
C THR A 301 17.66 -19.17 -54.70
N THR A 302 17.87 -19.56 -53.45
CA THR A 302 19.08 -20.31 -53.05
C THR A 302 18.74 -21.78 -52.87
N THR A 303 19.16 -22.57 -53.85
CA THR A 303 19.16 -24.03 -53.88
C THR A 303 20.00 -24.58 -52.72
N TYR A 304 19.38 -25.29 -51.78
CA TYR A 304 20.09 -25.97 -50.69
C TYR A 304 20.52 -27.36 -51.16
N GLU A 305 21.81 -27.55 -51.43
CA GLU A 305 22.40 -28.85 -51.71
C GLU A 305 22.42 -29.71 -50.43
N SER A 306 21.81 -30.88 -50.53
CA SER A 306 21.75 -31.91 -49.50
C SER A 306 23.15 -32.46 -49.20
N PRO A 307 23.63 -32.44 -47.94
CA PRO A 307 24.86 -33.14 -47.58
C PRO A 307 24.66 -34.66 -47.67
N LYS A 308 25.56 -35.28 -48.44
CA LYS A 308 25.67 -36.72 -48.66
C LYS A 308 25.98 -37.46 -47.36
N ASP A 309 25.44 -38.66 -47.32
CA ASP A 309 25.71 -39.76 -46.40
C ASP A 309 27.20 -39.85 -46.03
N VAL A 310 27.49 -39.73 -44.73
CA VAL A 310 28.75 -40.19 -44.15
C VAL A 310 28.44 -41.55 -43.52
N GLU A 311 28.72 -42.60 -44.30
CA GLU A 311 28.89 -43.95 -43.80
C GLU A 311 30.01 -43.93 -42.73
N MET A 312 29.66 -44.16 -41.46
CA MET A 312 30.66 -44.49 -40.46
C MET A 312 30.85 -45.99 -40.42
N GLU A 313 32.01 -46.40 -40.93
CA GLU A 313 32.52 -47.75 -40.97
C GLU A 313 32.58 -48.42 -39.59
N GLU A 314 32.09 -49.64 -39.63
CA GLU A 314 32.24 -50.72 -38.67
C GLU A 314 33.72 -51.04 -38.41
N ASN A 315 34.24 -50.68 -37.23
CA ASN A 315 35.50 -51.23 -36.72
C ASN A 315 35.21 -52.24 -35.60
N GLY A 316 35.12 -53.51 -35.99
CA GLY A 316 35.38 -54.63 -35.10
C GLY A 316 36.89 -54.84 -34.93
N LEU A 317 37.34 -55.13 -33.71
CA LEU A 317 38.57 -55.84 -33.32
C LEU A 317 38.72 -55.66 -31.80
N ALA A 318 39.13 -56.59 -30.96
CA ALA A 318 39.35 -58.03 -31.00
C ALA A 318 39.49 -58.42 -29.51
N GLN A 319 39.19 -59.68 -29.22
CA GLN A 319 39.48 -60.35 -27.96
C GLN A 319 40.99 -60.32 -27.64
N ASP A 320 41.38 -60.24 -26.36
CA ASP A 320 42.18 -61.29 -25.74
C ASP A 320 42.34 -61.13 -24.21
N LYS A 321 42.08 -62.24 -23.51
CA LYS A 321 42.60 -62.74 -22.22
C LYS A 321 42.52 -61.91 -20.94
#